data_AF-A0AAI8QH77-F1
#
_entry.id   AF-A0AAI8QH77-F1
#
_cell.length_a   1.000
_cell.length_b   1.000
_cell.length_c   1.000
_cell.angle_alpha   90.00
_cell.angle_beta   90.00
_cell.angle_gamma   90.00
#
_symmetry.space_group_name_H-M   'P 1'
#
loop_
_entity.id
_entity.type
_entity.pdbx_description
1 polymer ?
#
loop_
_entity_poly.entity_id
_entity_poly.type
_entity_poly.pdbx_seq_one_letter_code
_entity_poly.pdbx_strand_id
1 'polypeptide(L)'
;MNESRAKKCNKWIFALLCGYGLFVLSAYIDGRLKWERMLDSIQEQKMQGKEEIVVSAKTFQSFYRKYGDWGNPGEYPSVCPNTTYAHYYGVKSFVAK
;
A
#
# COMPACT_ATOMS: atom_id res chain seq x y z
N MET A 1 5.40 2.80 -44.26
CA MET A 1 4.63 1.98 -43.30
C MET A 1 3.16 2.02 -43.69
N ASN A 2 2.52 0.89 -43.99
CA ASN A 2 1.17 0.88 -44.56
C ASN A 2 0.11 1.23 -43.49
N GLU A 3 -0.87 2.06 -43.84
CA GLU A 3 -1.88 2.62 -42.92
C GLU A 3 -2.64 1.53 -42.11
N SER A 4 -2.87 0.37 -42.73
CA SER A 4 -3.48 -0.81 -42.08
C SER A 4 -2.62 -1.39 -40.94
N ARG A 5 -1.29 -1.43 -41.10
CA ARG A 5 -0.36 -1.88 -40.06
C ARG A 5 -0.31 -0.88 -38.90
N ALA A 6 -0.33 0.42 -39.20
CA ALA A 6 -0.36 1.47 -38.19
C ALA A 6 -1.62 1.40 -37.31
N LYS A 7 -2.81 1.22 -37.92
CA LYS A 7 -4.08 1.05 -37.18
C LYS A 7 -4.09 -0.20 -36.30
N LYS A 8 -3.51 -1.32 -36.76
CA LYS A 8 -3.39 -2.55 -35.97
C LYS A 8 -2.41 -2.39 -34.79
N CYS A 9 -1.26 -1.76 -35.01
CA CYS A 9 -0.33 -1.43 -33.93
C CYS A 9 -0.97 -0.49 -32.89
N ASN A 10 -1.73 0.51 -33.33
CA ASN A 10 -2.39 1.45 -32.42
C ASN A 10 -3.38 0.74 -31.47
N LYS A 11 -4.16 -0.22 -31.99
CA LYS A 11 -5.07 -1.04 -31.16
C LYS A 11 -4.33 -1.83 -30.07
N TRP A 12 -3.17 -2.40 -30.40
CA TRP A 12 -2.36 -3.12 -29.41
C TRP A 12 -1.75 -2.18 -28.36
N ILE A 13 -1.31 -0.98 -28.76
CA ILE A 13 -0.84 0.05 -27.82
C ILE A 13 -1.96 0.43 -26.85
N PHE A 14 -3.16 0.70 -27.34
CA PHE A 14 -4.32 0.99 -26.48
C PHE A 14 -4.65 -0.16 -25.54
N ALA A 15 -4.65 -1.41 -26.02
CA ALA A 15 -4.90 -2.57 -25.19
C ALA A 15 -3.85 -2.73 -24.07
N LEU A 16 -2.57 -2.51 -24.38
CA LEU A 16 -1.49 -2.54 -23.39
C LEU A 16 -1.64 -1.44 -22.34
N LEU A 17 -2.01 -0.21 -22.75
CA LEU A 17 -2.25 0.89 -21.82
C LEU A 17 -3.44 0.62 -20.89
N CYS A 18 -4.55 0.13 -21.42
CA CYS A 18 -5.71 -0.27 -20.61
C CYS A 18 -5.36 -1.41 -19.65
N GLY A 19 -4.64 -2.43 -20.12
CA GLY A 19 -4.19 -3.54 -19.28
C GLY A 19 -3.27 -3.09 -18.15
N TYR A 20 -2.30 -2.21 -18.45
CA TYR A 20 -1.43 -1.63 -17.43
C TYR A 20 -2.20 -0.77 -16.43
N GLY A 21 -3.16 0.04 -16.91
CA GLY A 21 -4.03 0.84 -16.05
C GLY A 21 -4.82 -0.02 -15.06
N LEU A 22 -5.41 -1.13 -15.53
CA LEU A 22 -6.13 -2.08 -14.67
C LEU A 22 -5.20 -2.78 -13.67
N PHE A 23 -3.98 -3.12 -14.08
CA PHE A 23 -2.97 -3.71 -13.19
C PHE A 23 -2.53 -2.75 -12.07
N VAL A 24 -2.34 -1.46 -12.39
CA VAL A 24 -2.03 -0.45 -11.36
C VAL A 24 -3.26 -0.23 -10.47
N LEU A 25 -4.46 -0.14 -11.04
CA LEU A 25 -5.70 0.03 -10.28
C LEU A 25 -5.92 -1.11 -9.28
N SER A 26 -5.67 -2.36 -9.67
CA SER A 26 -5.81 -3.51 -8.75
C SER A 26 -4.82 -3.41 -7.57
N ALA A 27 -3.62 -2.88 -7.77
CA ALA A 27 -2.65 -2.64 -6.70
C ALA A 27 -3.15 -1.57 -5.71
N TYR A 28 -3.78 -0.50 -6.21
CA TYR A 28 -4.41 0.52 -5.38
C TYR A 28 -5.58 -0.03 -4.57
N ILE A 29 -6.42 -0.87 -5.16
CA ILE A 29 -7.55 -1.49 -4.45
C ILE A 29 -7.04 -2.42 -3.35
N ASP A 30 -6.08 -3.29 -3.66
CA ASP A 30 -5.48 -4.21 -2.68
C ASP A 30 -4.84 -3.44 -1.51
N GLY A 31 -4.04 -2.41 -1.81
CA GLY A 31 -3.44 -1.57 -0.79
C GLY A 31 -4.47 -0.80 0.05
N ARG A 32 -5.56 -0.30 -0.56
CA ARG A 32 -6.65 0.35 0.18
C ARG A 32 -7.35 -0.60 1.14
N LEU A 33 -7.66 -1.83 0.70
CA LEU A 33 -8.29 -2.84 1.54
C LEU A 33 -7.40 -3.25 2.72
N LYS A 34 -6.09 -3.40 2.49
CA LYS A 34 -5.11 -3.67 3.55
C LYS A 34 -5.03 -2.51 4.55
N TRP A 35 -5.04 -1.28 4.06
CA TRP A 35 -4.98 -0.09 4.90
C TRP A 35 -6.20 0.04 5.80
N GLU A 36 -7.41 -0.15 5.29
CA GLU A 36 -8.63 -0.09 6.12
C GLU A 36 -8.61 -1.15 7.23
N ARG A 37 -8.21 -2.39 6.90
CA ARG A 37 -8.06 -3.45 7.92
C ARG A 37 -7.02 -3.08 8.98
N MET A 38 -5.96 -2.38 8.60
CA MET A 38 -4.98 -1.88 9.56
C MET A 38 -5.62 -0.83 10.48
N LEU A 39 -6.38 0.13 9.94
CA LEU A 39 -7.07 1.15 10.75
C LEU A 39 -8.04 0.50 11.75
N ASP A 40 -8.83 -0.48 11.30
CA ASP A 40 -9.73 -1.25 12.17
C ASP A 40 -8.96 -1.94 13.30
N SER A 41 -7.83 -2.59 12.97
CA SER A 41 -6.97 -3.25 13.95
C SER A 41 -6.36 -2.27 14.96
N ILE A 42 -5.93 -1.08 14.52
CA ILE A 42 -5.40 -0.03 15.42
C ILE A 42 -6.50 0.41 16.39
N GLN A 43 -7.71 0.66 15.89
CA GLN A 43 -8.84 1.08 16.72
C GLN A 43 -9.21 0.01 17.74
N GLU A 44 -9.27 -1.25 17.33
CA GLU A 44 -9.54 -2.37 18.23
C GLU A 44 -8.51 -2.48 19.35
N GLN A 45 -7.22 -2.40 19.01
CA GLN A 45 -6.14 -2.43 20.00
C GLN A 45 -6.21 -1.27 20.99
N LYS A 46 -6.57 -0.06 20.53
CA LYS A 46 -6.80 1.10 21.40
C LYS A 46 -7.97 0.88 22.35
N MET A 47 -9.07 0.31 21.88
CA MET A 47 -10.24 -0.02 22.74
C MET A 47 -9.89 -1.07 23.80
N GLN A 48 -8.94 -1.96 23.50
CA GLN A 48 -8.37 -2.93 24.45
C GLN A 48 -7.37 -2.28 25.44
N GLY A 49 -7.12 -0.97 25.35
CA GLY A 49 -6.17 -0.26 26.21
C GLY A 49 -4.69 -0.54 25.89
N LYS A 50 -4.39 -1.08 24.70
CA LYS A 50 -2.99 -1.32 24.29
C LYS A 50 -2.29 -0.01 23.99
N GLU A 51 -1.16 0.21 24.65
CA GLU A 51 -0.31 1.38 24.42
C GLU A 51 0.68 1.17 23.26
N GLU A 52 1.03 -0.09 22.99
CA GLU A 52 1.83 -0.52 21.84
C GLU A 52 0.91 -1.12 20.78
N ILE A 53 0.97 -0.55 19.58
CA ILE A 53 0.19 -0.99 18.43
C ILE A 53 1.07 -1.82 17.51
N VAL A 54 0.63 -3.05 17.26
CA VAL A 54 1.27 -3.96 16.31
C VAL A 54 0.34 -4.16 15.13
N VAL A 55 0.79 -3.80 13.94
CA VAL A 55 0.07 -3.99 12.68
C VAL A 55 0.75 -5.04 11.81
N SER A 56 0.04 -5.57 10.82
CA SER A 56 0.65 -6.53 9.90
C SER A 56 1.62 -5.84 8.93
N ALA A 57 2.84 -6.37 8.80
CA ALA A 57 3.80 -5.95 7.79
C ALA A 57 3.27 -6.12 6.36
N LYS A 58 2.34 -7.07 6.15
CA LYS A 58 1.67 -7.29 4.85
C LYS A 58 0.85 -6.09 4.38
N THR A 59 0.46 -5.20 5.29
CA THR A 59 -0.22 -3.95 4.92
C THR A 59 0.61 -3.09 3.97
N PHE A 60 1.93 -3.13 4.14
CA PHE A 60 2.88 -2.33 3.38
C PHE A 60 3.47 -3.06 2.17
N GLN A 61 3.10 -4.33 1.97
CA GLN A 61 3.55 -5.12 0.83
C GLN A 61 2.60 -4.94 -0.35
N SER A 62 3.19 -4.75 -1.53
CA SER A 62 2.45 -4.67 -2.79
C SER A 62 3.14 -5.48 -3.88
N PHE A 63 2.35 -6.04 -4.78
CA PHE A 63 2.84 -6.67 -5.99
C PHE A 63 3.27 -5.64 -7.05
N TYR A 64 2.82 -4.39 -6.94
CA TYR A 64 3.29 -3.31 -7.78
C TYR A 64 4.54 -2.68 -7.15
N ARG A 65 5.69 -2.87 -7.79
CA ARG A 65 7.02 -2.55 -7.23
C ARG A 65 7.20 -1.11 -6.73
N LYS A 66 6.48 -0.14 -7.32
CA LYS A 66 6.54 1.28 -6.94
C LYS A 66 5.35 1.72 -6.09
N TYR A 67 4.55 0.78 -5.62
CA TYR A 67 3.41 1.09 -4.76
C TYR A 67 3.89 1.47 -3.38
N GLY A 68 3.65 2.71 -2.98
CA GLY A 68 4.00 3.15 -1.64
C GLY A 68 5.51 3.14 -1.39
N ASP A 69 6.33 3.60 -2.34
CA ASP A 69 7.80 3.74 -2.26
C ASP A 69 8.25 4.79 -1.21
N TRP A 70 7.41 5.01 -0.20
CA TRP A 70 7.65 5.79 1.00
C TRP A 70 8.14 4.82 2.07
N GLY A 71 9.03 5.26 2.97
CA GLY A 71 9.55 4.40 4.03
C GLY A 71 8.43 3.67 4.77
N ASN A 72 8.54 2.34 4.86
CA ASN A 72 7.57 1.49 5.56
C ASN A 72 8.04 1.20 6.99
N PRO A 73 7.12 1.16 7.97
CA PRO A 73 7.48 0.81 9.34
C PRO A 73 7.97 -0.64 9.40
N GLY A 74 8.90 -0.88 10.30
CA GLY A 74 9.48 -2.20 10.55
C GLY A 74 9.24 -2.67 11.97
N GLU A 75 10.12 -3.55 12.46
CA GLU A 75 9.98 -4.16 13.77
C GLU A 75 10.49 -3.28 14.93
N TYR A 76 11.25 -2.23 14.63
CA TYR A 76 11.92 -1.38 15.63
C TYR A 76 11.16 -0.08 15.87
N PRO A 77 10.43 0.06 17.00
CA PRO A 77 9.50 1.18 17.22
C PRO A 77 10.17 2.55 17.35
N SER A 78 11.43 2.59 17.76
CA SER A 78 12.21 3.82 17.95
C SER A 78 12.84 4.36 16.65
N VAL A 79 12.71 3.65 15.53
CA VAL A 79 13.36 3.99 14.27
C VAL A 79 12.36 4.61 13.29
N CYS A 80 12.76 5.64 12.56
CA CYS A 80 11.93 6.18 11.47
C CYS A 80 11.70 5.08 10.40
N PRO A 81 10.46 4.85 9.93
CA PRO A 81 9.29 5.71 10.08
C PRO A 81 8.33 5.32 11.23
N ASN A 82 8.60 4.29 12.02
CA ASN A 82 7.72 3.85 13.10
C ASN A 82 7.33 4.98 14.06
N THR A 83 8.27 5.85 14.41
CA THR A 83 8.02 7.02 15.26
C THR A 83 7.03 8.01 14.63
N THR A 84 7.12 8.22 13.32
CA THR A 84 6.17 9.04 12.55
C THR A 84 4.77 8.43 12.56
N TYR A 85 4.68 7.10 12.37
CA TYR A 85 3.41 6.38 12.43
C TYR A 85 2.80 6.42 13.84
N ALA A 86 3.62 6.23 14.87
CA ALA A 86 3.19 6.32 16.26
C ALA A 86 2.61 7.71 16.59
N HIS A 87 3.31 8.77 16.17
CA HIS A 87 2.82 10.14 16.32
C HIS A 87 1.52 10.38 15.52
N TYR A 88 1.47 9.96 14.25
CA TYR A 88 0.30 10.14 13.40
C TYR A 88 -0.95 9.48 13.98
N TYR A 89 -0.82 8.27 14.54
CA TYR A 89 -1.92 7.56 15.17
C TYR A 89 -2.11 7.90 16.65
N GLY A 90 -1.30 8.77 17.25
CA GLY A 90 -1.41 9.15 18.66
C GLY A 90 -1.24 7.96 19.62
N VAL A 91 -0.25 7.11 19.38
CA VAL A 91 0.05 5.90 20.18
C VAL A 91 1.50 5.94 20.67
N LYS A 92 1.82 5.23 21.76
CA LYS A 92 3.19 5.27 22.31
C LYS A 92 4.20 4.55 21.42
N SER A 93 3.80 3.44 20.82
CA SER A 93 4.63 2.62 19.94
C SER A 93 3.82 2.11 18.76
N PHE A 94 4.45 2.09 17.59
CA PHE A 94 3.89 1.53 16.37
C PHE A 94 4.90 0.58 15.75
N VAL A 95 4.50 -0.66 15.49
CA VAL A 95 5.36 -1.70 14.93
C VAL A 95 4.64 -2.46 13.84
N ALA A 96 5.35 -2.81 12.76
CA ALA A 96 4.84 -3.67 11.71
C ALA A 96 5.54 -5.04 11.77
N LYS A 97 4.78 -6.13 11.94
CA LYS A 97 5.26 -7.51 12.01
C LYS A 97 4.44 -8.47 11.14
#